data_AF-A0A0J8SN95-F1
#
_entry.id   AF-A0A0J8SN95-F1
#
_cell.length_a   1.000
_cell.length_b   1.000
_cell.length_c   1.000
_cell.angle_alpha   90.00
_cell.angle_beta   90.00
_cell.angle_gamma   90.00
#
_symmetry.space_group_name_H-M   'P 1'
#
loop_
_entity.id
_entity.type
_entity.pdbx_description
1 polymer ?
#
loop_
_entity_poly.entity_id
_entity_poly.type
_entity_poly.pdbx_seq_one_letter_code
_entity_poly.pdbx_strand_id
1 'polypeptide(L)'
;MQLSTKTLEKLRDLINETTEYRSGPKIIDFFSAFDYTDVYGQGFPSRWAYTDSRLAKINSSEKIKICIQKLFNPINYMDDLKRLDTLIADFNKYLQFDKFLVVRKNTEIHLKPIHEINLDENLHTEKEYLENNFIKHEFKVDYSQLNLIPTLLPVIDSRMREIEKAFKAEAYLSVVLLAGSTLEGLFLNIASSNPKVFNLSPHSPKKDGKVKNFDQWTLNNFIEVSHSIGIIEKDTYRFSKELRDFRNYIHPFQQMTERFSPREQTAKICLQVLKSAISDIQTNKNKFQP
;
A
#
# COMPACT_ATOMS: atom_id res chain seq x y z
N MET A 1 21.03 13.22 29.48
CA MET A 1 20.80 13.49 28.04
C MET A 1 20.37 14.93 27.91
N GLN A 2 20.99 15.70 27.03
CA GLN A 2 20.67 17.11 26.81
C GLN A 2 20.10 17.24 25.40
N LEU A 3 18.87 17.74 25.29
CA LEU A 3 18.19 17.95 24.02
C LEU A 3 18.40 19.38 23.53
N SER A 4 18.58 19.55 22.22
CA SER A 4 18.59 20.85 21.56
C SER A 4 17.22 21.53 21.59
N THR A 5 17.19 22.85 21.41
CA THR A 5 15.94 23.63 21.34
C THR A 5 14.96 23.07 20.32
N LYS A 6 15.45 22.65 19.14
CA LYS A 6 14.58 22.09 18.08
C LYS A 6 13.99 20.74 18.45
N THR A 7 14.75 19.88 19.11
CA THR A 7 14.22 18.61 19.61
C THR A 7 13.19 18.82 20.72
N LEU A 8 13.41 19.81 21.60
CA LEU A 8 12.45 20.19 22.64
C LEU A 8 11.14 20.74 22.05
N GLU A 9 11.22 21.59 21.03
CA GLU A 9 10.04 22.07 20.29
C GLU A 9 9.25 20.90 19.69
N LYS A 10 9.93 19.95 19.04
CA LYS A 10 9.26 18.76 18.48
C LYS A 10 8.63 17.90 19.57
N LEU A 11 9.32 17.72 20.70
CA LEU A 11 8.81 16.97 21.85
C LEU A 11 7.57 17.64 22.45
N ARG A 12 7.57 18.98 22.56
CA ARG A 12 6.40 19.76 22.98
C ARG A 12 5.21 19.50 22.06
N ASP A 13 5.40 19.56 20.75
CA ASP A 13 4.30 19.38 19.80
C ASP A 13 3.71 17.96 19.89
N LEU A 14 4.57 16.96 20.05
CA LEU A 14 4.16 15.57 20.31
C LEU A 14 3.35 15.45 21.60
N ILE A 15 3.76 16.10 22.69
CA ILE A 15 3.05 16.09 23.97
C ILE A 15 1.73 16.86 23.88
N ASN A 16 1.69 18.00 23.21
CA ASN A 16 0.51 18.86 23.25
C ASN A 16 -0.58 18.40 22.29
N GLU A 17 -0.21 17.91 21.10
CA GLU A 17 -1.17 17.75 20.00
C GLU A 17 -0.95 16.52 19.11
N THR A 18 0.28 16.15 18.75
CA THR A 18 0.50 15.16 17.67
C THR A 18 0.18 13.72 18.10
N THR A 19 0.52 13.35 19.35
CA THR A 19 0.18 12.02 19.87
C THR A 19 -1.30 11.93 20.21
N GLU A 20 -1.79 12.93 20.95
CA GLU A 20 -3.19 13.20 21.22
C GLU A 20 -3.33 14.69 21.57
N TYR A 21 -4.53 15.22 21.39
CA TYR A 21 -4.82 16.58 21.87
C TYR A 21 -4.90 16.58 23.40
N ARG A 22 -3.96 17.28 24.05
CA ARG A 22 -3.97 17.52 25.49
C ARG A 22 -4.43 18.95 25.80
N SER A 23 -5.51 19.05 26.57
CA SER A 23 -5.95 20.31 27.18
C SER A 23 -4.96 20.75 28.28
N GLY A 24 -5.06 21.99 28.76
CA GLY A 24 -4.22 22.51 29.84
C GLY A 24 -4.15 21.58 31.08
N PRO A 25 -5.29 21.10 31.61
CA PRO A 25 -5.30 20.11 32.69
C PRO A 25 -4.58 18.80 32.32
N LYS A 26 -4.84 18.24 31.13
CA LYS A 26 -4.18 16.99 30.68
C LYS A 26 -2.66 17.14 30.52
N ILE A 27 -2.17 18.33 30.18
CA ILE A 27 -0.73 18.61 30.12
C ILE A 27 -0.14 18.63 31.53
N ILE A 28 -0.82 19.22 32.52
CA ILE A 28 -0.40 19.16 33.93
C ILE A 28 -0.37 17.70 34.39
N ASP A 29 -1.43 16.93 34.12
CA ASP A 29 -1.51 15.51 34.48
C ASP A 29 -0.34 14.72 33.87
N PHE A 30 0.00 14.97 32.61
CA PHE A 30 1.17 14.37 31.97
C PHE A 30 2.48 14.68 32.73
N PHE A 31 2.66 15.93 33.15
CA PHE A 31 3.87 16.39 33.85
C PHE A 31 3.89 16.08 35.36
N SER A 32 2.76 15.74 35.98
CA SER A 32 2.69 15.38 37.41
C SER A 32 3.64 14.24 37.80
N ALA A 33 4.01 13.38 36.83
CA ALA A 33 4.97 12.29 36.98
C ALA A 33 6.43 12.74 37.21
N PHE A 34 6.74 14.04 37.16
CA PHE A 34 8.11 14.57 37.24
C PHE A 34 8.35 15.47 38.47
N ASP A 35 7.59 15.26 39.55
CA ASP A 35 7.59 16.01 40.82
C ASP A 35 7.03 17.44 40.71
N TYR A 36 6.06 17.66 39.83
CA TYR A 36 5.34 18.93 39.69
C TYR A 36 3.97 18.86 40.37
N THR A 37 3.65 19.89 41.17
CA THR A 37 2.39 20.04 41.91
C THR A 37 1.57 21.23 41.40
N ASP A 38 1.64 21.48 40.09
CA ASP A 38 0.95 22.60 39.45
C ASP A 38 -0.58 22.40 39.40
N VAL A 39 -1.35 23.49 39.48
CA VAL A 39 -2.81 23.48 39.40
C VAL A 39 -3.25 24.41 38.27
N TYR A 40 -4.18 23.96 37.43
CA TYR A 40 -4.72 24.76 36.33
C TYR A 40 -5.66 25.84 36.87
N GLY A 41 -5.49 27.10 36.44
CA GLY A 41 -6.30 28.21 36.97
C GLY A 41 -6.12 29.55 36.25
N GLN A 42 -6.69 30.61 36.83
CA GLN A 42 -6.54 31.97 36.32
C GLN A 42 -5.07 32.42 36.36
N GLY A 43 -4.60 33.02 35.26
CA GLY A 43 -3.18 33.41 35.10
C GLY A 43 -2.24 32.29 34.66
N PHE A 44 -2.76 31.09 34.34
CA PHE A 44 -1.93 29.98 33.86
C PHE A 44 -1.35 30.29 32.46
N PRO A 45 -0.06 29.97 32.21
CA PRO A 45 0.57 30.21 30.91
C PRO A 45 -0.12 29.45 29.77
N SER A 46 0.16 29.85 28.52
CA SER A 46 -0.29 29.09 27.36
C SER A 46 0.26 27.66 27.39
N ARG A 47 -0.46 26.70 26.79
CA ARG A 47 -0.05 25.28 26.76
C ARG A 47 1.38 25.08 26.28
N TRP A 48 1.77 25.77 25.21
CA TRP A 48 3.10 25.66 24.65
C TRP A 48 4.16 26.22 25.61
N ALA A 49 3.91 27.38 26.24
CA ALA A 49 4.85 28.00 27.17
C ALA A 49 5.00 27.20 28.47
N TYR A 50 3.90 26.61 28.96
CA TYR A 50 3.95 25.70 30.11
C TYR A 50 4.81 24.46 29.81
N THR A 51 4.53 23.78 28.69
CA THR A 51 5.27 22.59 28.28
C THR A 51 6.75 22.91 28.09
N ASP A 52 7.11 24.02 27.43
CA ASP A 52 8.50 24.44 27.26
C ASP A 52 9.19 24.71 28.60
N SER A 53 8.51 25.40 29.53
CA SER A 53 9.03 25.65 30.88
C SER A 53 9.30 24.35 31.65
N ARG A 54 8.42 23.34 31.52
CA ARG A 54 8.55 22.05 32.20
C ARG A 54 9.65 21.20 31.55
N LEU A 55 9.68 21.12 30.21
CA LEU A 55 10.72 20.41 29.47
C LEU A 55 12.12 20.99 29.75
N ALA A 56 12.27 22.32 29.81
CA ALA A 56 13.54 22.96 30.13
C ALA A 56 14.09 22.57 31.51
N LYS A 57 13.22 22.41 32.52
CA LYS A 57 13.61 22.02 33.88
C LYS A 57 14.07 20.57 33.99
N ILE A 58 13.52 19.67 33.18
CA ILE A 58 13.91 18.25 33.18
C ILE A 58 15.01 17.93 32.16
N ASN A 59 15.32 18.86 31.24
CA ASN A 59 16.43 18.69 30.30
C ASN A 59 17.74 18.48 31.05
N SER A 60 18.64 17.68 30.50
CA SER A 60 19.90 17.27 31.15
C SER A 60 19.75 16.39 32.40
N SER A 61 18.54 16.02 32.82
CA SER A 61 18.30 15.05 33.91
C SER A 61 17.86 13.68 33.38
N GLU A 62 17.72 12.67 34.24
CA GLU A 62 17.16 11.36 33.84
C GLU A 62 15.66 11.47 33.48
N LYS A 63 14.97 12.46 34.04
CA LYS A 63 13.53 12.69 33.83
C LYS A 63 13.18 12.94 32.36
N ILE A 64 14.08 13.51 31.55
CA ILE A 64 13.81 13.71 30.11
C ILE A 64 13.73 12.38 29.35
N LYS A 65 14.50 11.36 29.76
CA LYS A 65 14.40 10.02 29.17
C LYS A 65 13.07 9.38 29.53
N ILE A 66 12.69 9.46 30.80
CA ILE A 66 11.41 8.96 31.31
C ILE A 66 10.24 9.65 30.60
N CYS A 67 10.35 10.95 30.33
CA CYS A 67 9.36 11.72 29.56
C CYS A 67 9.15 11.16 28.15
N ILE A 68 10.22 10.88 27.42
CA ILE A 68 10.16 10.29 26.07
C ILE A 68 9.58 8.88 26.12
N GLN A 69 10.01 8.05 27.09
CA GLN A 69 9.48 6.69 27.27
C GLN A 69 7.99 6.68 27.60
N LYS A 70 7.52 7.60 28.46
CA LYS A 70 6.10 7.75 28.79
C LYS A 70 5.27 8.15 27.57
N LEU A 71 5.78 9.08 26.77
CA LEU A 71 5.10 9.58 25.57
C LEU A 71 4.91 8.49 24.50
N PHE A 72 5.93 7.65 24.31
CA PHE A 72 5.95 6.58 23.31
C PHE A 72 5.58 5.20 23.87
N ASN A 73 4.99 5.12 25.07
CA ASN A 73 4.67 3.83 25.67
C ASN A 73 3.68 3.03 24.80
N PRO A 74 4.03 1.80 24.34
CA PRO A 74 3.21 1.02 23.41
C PRO A 74 1.77 0.74 23.88
N ILE A 75 1.53 0.72 25.18
CA ILE A 75 0.18 0.50 25.72
C ILE A 75 -0.82 1.59 25.29
N ASN A 76 -0.33 2.80 25.01
CA ASN A 76 -1.16 3.92 24.54
C ASN A 76 -1.53 3.81 23.05
N TYR A 77 -1.00 2.80 22.35
CA TYR A 77 -1.12 2.62 20.90
C TYR A 77 -1.48 1.16 20.54
N MET A 78 -2.10 0.39 21.44
CA MET A 78 -2.38 -1.04 21.20
C MET A 78 -3.20 -1.29 19.93
N ASP A 79 -4.12 -0.38 19.60
CA ASP A 79 -4.96 -0.47 18.40
C ASP A 79 -4.22 -0.04 17.12
N ASP A 80 -3.08 0.66 17.24
CA ASP A 80 -2.31 1.19 16.11
C ASP A 80 -0.81 1.35 16.43
N LEU A 81 -0.12 0.23 16.56
CA LEU A 81 1.34 0.20 16.75
C LEU A 81 2.10 0.78 15.55
N LYS A 82 1.49 0.82 14.35
CA LYS A 82 2.12 1.42 13.18
C LYS A 82 2.24 2.93 13.35
N ARG A 83 1.20 3.59 13.87
CA ARG A 83 1.25 5.02 14.19
C ARG A 83 2.33 5.32 15.22
N LEU A 84 2.51 4.48 16.24
CA LEU A 84 3.60 4.62 17.19
C LEU A 84 4.97 4.58 16.50
N ASP A 85 5.20 3.58 15.65
CA ASP A 85 6.47 3.43 14.93
C ASP A 85 6.74 4.63 14.00
N THR A 86 5.71 5.18 13.34
CA THR A 86 5.81 6.42 12.56
C THR A 86 6.19 7.63 13.43
N LEU A 87 5.54 7.81 14.59
CA LEU A 87 5.84 8.92 15.49
C LEU A 87 7.26 8.84 16.06
N ILE A 88 7.74 7.62 16.37
CA ILE A 88 9.13 7.37 16.80
C ILE A 88 10.11 7.73 15.67
N ALA A 89 9.85 7.28 14.45
CA ALA A 89 10.68 7.59 13.29
C ALA A 89 10.76 9.11 13.06
N ASP A 90 9.63 9.80 13.10
CA ASP A 90 9.57 11.26 12.93
C ASP A 90 10.28 12.02 14.05
N PHE A 91 10.20 11.55 15.29
CA PHE A 91 10.94 12.18 16.39
C PHE A 91 12.46 11.95 16.27
N ASN A 92 12.87 10.76 15.82
CA ASN A 92 14.27 10.42 15.60
C ASN A 92 14.95 11.28 14.53
N LYS A 93 14.19 11.84 13.57
CA LYS A 93 14.69 12.85 12.61
C LYS A 93 15.37 14.03 13.33
N TYR A 94 14.90 14.39 14.52
CA TYR A 94 15.44 15.46 15.36
C TYR A 94 16.40 14.92 16.43
N LEU A 95 16.00 13.87 17.16
CA LEU A 95 16.76 13.35 18.30
C LEU A 95 18.16 12.86 17.93
N GLN A 96 18.36 12.40 16.70
CA GLN A 96 19.69 11.97 16.22
C GLN A 96 20.75 13.09 16.29
N PHE A 97 20.36 14.36 16.16
CA PHE A 97 21.26 15.50 16.33
C PHE A 97 21.76 15.64 17.76
N ASP A 98 20.96 15.16 18.73
CA ASP A 98 21.32 15.09 20.15
C ASP A 98 22.05 13.78 20.50
N LYS A 99 22.43 12.98 19.50
CA LYS A 99 23.18 11.71 19.64
C LYS A 99 22.40 10.59 20.31
N PHE A 100 21.08 10.57 20.16
CA PHE A 100 20.22 9.47 20.60
C PHE A 100 19.19 9.05 19.54
N LEU A 101 18.72 7.81 19.64
CA LEU A 101 17.53 7.31 18.94
C LEU A 101 16.58 6.66 19.93
N VAL A 102 15.29 6.86 19.73
CA VAL A 102 14.22 6.07 20.35
C VAL A 102 14.05 4.78 19.55
N VAL A 103 14.13 3.64 20.23
CA VAL A 103 13.96 2.31 19.64
C VAL A 103 12.91 1.55 20.43
N ARG A 104 11.85 1.10 19.76
CA ARG A 104 10.85 0.20 20.34
C ARG A 104 11.31 -1.24 20.19
N LYS A 105 11.25 -2.02 21.28
CA LYS A 105 11.42 -3.47 21.28
C LYS A 105 10.21 -4.10 21.95
N ASN A 106 9.31 -4.67 21.16
CA ASN A 106 8.02 -5.18 21.63
C ASN A 106 7.26 -4.10 22.43
N THR A 107 7.16 -4.28 23.75
CA THR A 107 6.46 -3.43 24.70
C THR A 107 7.35 -2.37 25.34
N GLU A 108 8.65 -2.36 25.05
CA GLU A 108 9.63 -1.49 25.69
C GLU A 108 10.13 -0.38 24.75
N ILE A 109 10.42 0.79 25.34
CA ILE A 109 11.02 1.95 24.66
C ILE A 109 12.41 2.21 25.24
N HIS A 110 13.43 2.13 24.37
CA HIS A 110 14.82 2.38 24.73
C HIS A 110 15.35 3.62 24.03
N LEU A 111 16.21 4.36 24.74
CA LEU A 111 17.01 5.44 24.17
C LEU A 111 18.42 4.90 23.92
N LYS A 112 18.78 4.74 22.65
CA LYS A 112 20.09 4.23 22.24
C LYS A 112 21.00 5.42 21.87
N PRO A 113 22.20 5.55 22.46
CA PRO A 113 23.18 6.54 22.02
C PRO A 113 23.71 6.18 20.62
N ILE A 114 23.98 7.20 19.82
CA ILE A 114 24.57 7.07 18.47
C ILE A 114 25.78 8.00 18.32
N HIS A 115 26.69 7.64 17.43
CA HIS A 115 27.88 8.47 17.13
C HIS A 115 27.74 9.21 15.80
N GLU A 116 27.11 8.57 14.81
CA GLU A 116 26.89 9.09 13.47
C GLU A 116 25.43 9.53 13.29
N ILE A 117 25.23 10.59 12.49
CA ILE A 117 23.91 11.09 12.12
C ILE A 117 23.67 10.62 10.68
N ASN A 118 22.58 9.89 10.44
CA ASN A 118 22.25 9.40 9.11
C ASN A 118 20.93 10.03 8.63
N LEU A 119 21.05 11.16 7.93
CA LEU A 119 19.89 11.87 7.37
C LEU A 119 19.31 11.14 6.16
N ASP A 120 20.14 10.41 5.41
CA ASP A 120 19.77 9.77 4.14
C ASP A 120 18.97 8.47 4.34
N GLU A 121 19.26 7.70 5.38
CA GLU A 121 18.47 6.49 5.75
C GLU A 121 17.00 6.83 6.07
N ASN A 122 16.73 8.00 6.66
CA ASN A 122 15.37 8.43 7.01
C ASN A 122 14.54 8.77 5.77
N LEU A 123 15.17 9.30 4.71
CA LEU A 123 14.52 9.57 3.41
C LEU A 123 14.22 8.25 2.66
N HIS A 124 15.15 7.30 2.71
CA HIS A 124 14.94 5.99 2.10
C HIS A 124 13.84 5.19 2.80
N THR A 125 13.78 5.20 4.13
CA THR A 125 12.77 4.44 4.90
C THR A 125 11.35 4.95 4.63
N GLU A 126 11.17 6.27 4.52
CA GLU A 126 9.85 6.86 4.21
C GLU A 126 9.41 6.55 2.78
N LYS A 127 10.32 6.65 1.81
CA LYS A 127 10.07 6.27 0.41
C LYS A 127 9.76 4.78 0.28
N GLU A 128 10.56 3.92 0.91
CA GLU A 128 10.38 2.47 0.90
C GLU A 128 9.08 2.06 1.63
N TYR A 129 8.69 2.74 2.71
CA TYR A 129 7.41 2.51 3.38
C TYR A 129 6.21 2.91 2.51
N LEU A 130 6.28 4.07 1.85
CA LEU A 130 5.24 4.53 0.92
C LEU A 130 5.15 3.62 -0.30
N GLU A 131 6.27 3.21 -0.88
CA GLU A 131 6.34 2.25 -1.98
C GLU A 131 5.80 0.89 -1.56
N ASN A 132 6.18 0.36 -0.39
CA ASN A 132 5.68 -0.92 0.11
C ASN A 132 4.19 -0.87 0.45
N ASN A 133 3.68 0.24 0.98
CA ASN A 133 2.24 0.39 1.22
C ASN A 133 1.47 0.54 -0.09
N PHE A 134 2.00 1.29 -1.05
CA PHE A 134 1.44 1.41 -2.39
C PHE A 134 1.37 0.02 -3.04
N ILE A 135 2.48 -0.70 -3.10
CA ILE A 135 2.57 -2.05 -3.66
C ILE A 135 1.58 -2.98 -2.94
N LYS A 136 1.57 -3.04 -1.61
CA LYS A 136 0.63 -3.92 -0.87
C LYS A 136 -0.84 -3.65 -1.18
N HIS A 137 -1.26 -2.40 -1.33
CA HIS A 137 -2.63 -2.06 -1.70
C HIS A 137 -2.88 -2.30 -3.20
N GLU A 138 -1.89 -2.03 -4.05
CA GLU A 138 -1.97 -2.18 -5.49
C GLU A 138 -2.01 -3.66 -5.92
N PHE A 139 -1.50 -4.62 -5.15
CA PHE A 139 -1.56 -6.04 -5.53
C PHE A 139 -2.69 -6.82 -4.84
N LYS A 140 -3.44 -6.18 -3.93
CA LYS A 140 -4.58 -6.81 -3.27
C LYS A 140 -5.77 -6.85 -4.22
N VAL A 141 -6.05 -8.02 -4.78
CA VAL A 141 -7.23 -8.27 -5.61
C VAL A 141 -7.97 -9.47 -5.04
N ASP A 142 -9.23 -9.28 -4.67
CA ASP A 142 -10.10 -10.39 -4.30
C ASP A 142 -10.77 -10.93 -5.56
N TYR A 143 -10.48 -12.18 -5.91
CA TYR A 143 -11.11 -12.90 -7.01
C TYR A 143 -11.92 -14.12 -6.53
N SER A 144 -12.16 -14.24 -5.22
CA SER A 144 -12.94 -15.33 -4.63
C SER A 144 -14.33 -15.49 -5.25
N GLN A 145 -14.93 -14.37 -5.66
CA GLN A 145 -16.28 -14.32 -6.25
C GLN A 145 -16.33 -14.69 -7.74
N LEU A 146 -15.21 -14.99 -8.40
CA LEU A 146 -15.17 -15.35 -9.82
C LEU A 146 -15.61 -16.79 -10.11
N ASN A 147 -15.89 -17.60 -9.10
CA ASN A 147 -16.25 -19.02 -9.23
C ASN A 147 -15.27 -19.76 -10.17
N LEU A 148 -13.98 -19.58 -9.93
CA LEU A 148 -12.93 -20.27 -10.70
C LEU A 148 -13.05 -21.78 -10.50
N ILE A 149 -12.78 -22.56 -11.54
CA ILE A 149 -12.66 -24.01 -11.38
C ILE A 149 -11.58 -24.32 -10.33
N PRO A 150 -11.79 -25.29 -9.42
CA PRO A 150 -10.89 -25.51 -8.29
C PRO A 150 -9.43 -25.73 -8.66
N THR A 151 -9.17 -26.32 -9.82
CA THR A 151 -7.82 -26.59 -10.35
C THR A 151 -7.13 -25.34 -10.91
N LEU A 152 -7.88 -24.31 -11.31
CA LEU A 152 -7.33 -23.06 -11.84
C LEU A 152 -6.98 -22.07 -10.73
N LEU A 153 -7.74 -22.07 -9.63
CA LEU A 153 -7.51 -21.19 -8.49
C LEU A 153 -6.04 -21.13 -8.02
N PRO A 154 -5.34 -22.25 -7.74
CA PRO A 154 -3.94 -22.21 -7.31
C PRO A 154 -3.00 -21.64 -8.38
N VAL A 155 -3.35 -21.77 -9.66
CA VAL A 155 -2.57 -21.19 -10.77
C VAL A 155 -2.73 -19.67 -10.79
N ILE A 156 -3.97 -19.16 -10.66
CA ILE A 156 -4.22 -17.71 -10.59
C ILE A 156 -3.55 -17.11 -9.36
N ASP A 157 -3.67 -17.76 -8.19
CA ASP A 157 -2.96 -17.38 -6.96
C ASP A 157 -1.44 -17.27 -7.18
N SER A 158 -0.86 -18.27 -7.85
CA SER A 158 0.57 -18.26 -8.15
C SER A 158 0.94 -17.11 -9.08
N ARG A 159 0.14 -16.87 -10.13
CA ARG A 159 0.35 -15.77 -11.10
C ARG A 159 0.27 -14.40 -10.42
N MET A 160 -0.71 -14.19 -9.54
CA MET A 160 -0.85 -12.92 -8.81
C MET A 160 0.36 -12.66 -7.89
N ARG A 161 0.87 -13.70 -7.21
CA ARG A 161 2.12 -13.59 -6.42
C ARG A 161 3.35 -13.36 -7.30
N GLU A 162 3.44 -14.02 -8.45
CA GLU A 162 4.52 -13.82 -9.43
C GLU A 162 4.54 -12.38 -9.93
N ILE A 163 3.37 -11.83 -10.26
CA ILE A 163 3.15 -10.45 -10.67
C ILE A 163 3.67 -9.47 -9.60
N GLU A 164 3.32 -9.67 -8.33
CA GLU A 164 3.78 -8.81 -7.23
C GLU A 164 5.31 -8.87 -7.08
N LYS A 165 5.91 -10.08 -7.14
CA LYS A 165 7.36 -10.26 -7.08
C LYS A 165 8.08 -9.61 -8.26
N ALA A 166 7.57 -9.81 -9.47
CA ALA A 166 8.13 -9.22 -10.68
C ALA A 166 8.08 -7.70 -10.63
N PHE A 167 7.00 -7.11 -10.11
CA PHE A 167 6.89 -5.68 -9.95
C PHE A 167 7.92 -5.13 -8.96
N LYS A 168 8.07 -5.76 -7.79
CA LYS A 168 9.08 -5.38 -6.78
C LYS A 168 10.52 -5.51 -7.29
N ALA A 169 10.76 -6.44 -8.20
CA ALA A 169 12.05 -6.65 -8.85
C ALA A 169 12.27 -5.77 -10.09
N GLU A 170 11.40 -4.79 -10.34
CA GLU A 170 11.41 -3.90 -11.52
C GLU A 170 11.36 -4.65 -12.88
N ALA A 171 10.89 -5.90 -12.87
CA ALA A 171 10.71 -6.73 -14.07
C ALA A 171 9.39 -6.40 -14.77
N TYR A 172 9.23 -5.13 -15.18
CA TYR A 172 7.96 -4.60 -15.69
C TYR A 172 7.45 -5.31 -16.95
N LEU A 173 8.34 -5.82 -17.79
CA LEU A 173 7.95 -6.63 -18.94
C LEU A 173 7.23 -7.90 -18.47
N SER A 174 7.80 -8.63 -17.52
CA SER A 174 7.18 -9.81 -16.92
C SER A 174 5.82 -9.49 -16.31
N VAL A 175 5.66 -8.35 -15.64
CA VAL A 175 4.37 -7.92 -15.08
C VAL A 175 3.31 -7.76 -16.16
N VAL A 176 3.63 -7.08 -17.26
CA VAL A 176 2.71 -6.88 -18.40
C VAL A 176 2.31 -8.23 -19.01
N LEU A 177 3.27 -9.11 -19.27
CA LEU A 177 3.02 -10.43 -19.87
C LEU A 177 2.14 -11.31 -18.95
N LEU A 178 2.45 -11.32 -17.66
CA LEU A 178 1.71 -12.06 -16.66
C LEU A 178 0.29 -11.50 -16.47
N ALA A 179 0.12 -10.17 -16.46
CA ALA A 179 -1.20 -9.55 -16.36
C ALA A 179 -2.10 -9.91 -17.55
N GLY A 180 -1.58 -9.81 -18.77
CA GLY A 180 -2.33 -10.17 -19.98
C GLY A 180 -2.68 -11.67 -20.05
N SER A 181 -1.73 -12.55 -19.71
CA SER A 181 -1.99 -14.00 -19.68
C SER A 181 -2.95 -14.42 -18.55
N THR A 182 -2.90 -13.73 -17.40
CA THR A 182 -3.85 -13.96 -16.30
C THR A 182 -5.26 -13.54 -16.72
N LEU A 183 -5.40 -12.38 -17.37
CA LEU A 183 -6.68 -11.92 -17.91
C LEU A 183 -7.28 -12.91 -18.91
N GLU A 184 -6.46 -13.46 -19.81
CA GLU A 184 -6.87 -14.49 -20.77
C GLU A 184 -7.40 -15.75 -20.07
N GLY A 185 -6.68 -16.24 -19.05
CA GLY A 185 -7.10 -17.40 -18.26
C GLY A 185 -8.42 -17.18 -17.51
N LEU A 186 -8.65 -15.98 -16.99
CA LEU A 186 -9.91 -15.62 -16.32
C LEU A 186 -11.07 -15.62 -17.32
N PHE A 187 -10.91 -15.00 -18.48
CA PHE A 187 -11.96 -15.03 -19.50
C PHE A 187 -12.26 -16.44 -19.99
N LEU A 188 -11.24 -17.28 -20.18
CA LEU A 188 -11.41 -18.67 -20.57
C LEU A 188 -12.24 -19.44 -19.52
N ASN A 189 -11.96 -19.25 -18.22
CA ASN A 189 -12.74 -19.89 -17.16
C ASN A 189 -14.23 -19.50 -17.22
N ILE A 190 -14.51 -18.21 -17.40
CA ILE A 190 -15.88 -17.69 -17.45
C ILE A 190 -16.59 -18.17 -18.71
N ALA A 191 -15.92 -18.17 -19.86
CA ALA A 191 -16.45 -18.69 -21.11
C ALA A 191 -16.77 -20.17 -21.00
N SER A 192 -15.87 -20.96 -20.40
CA SER A 192 -16.05 -22.40 -20.18
C SER A 192 -17.21 -22.69 -19.22
N SER A 193 -17.45 -21.80 -18.26
CA SER A 193 -18.59 -21.91 -17.34
C SER A 193 -19.91 -21.47 -17.96
N ASN A 194 -19.88 -20.68 -19.04
CA ASN A 194 -21.05 -20.09 -19.70
C ASN A 194 -21.02 -20.27 -21.23
N PRO A 195 -20.84 -21.50 -21.75
CA PRO A 195 -20.49 -21.72 -23.15
C PRO A 195 -21.57 -21.25 -24.12
N LYS A 196 -22.86 -21.39 -23.75
CA LYS A 196 -23.99 -20.99 -24.59
C LYS A 196 -23.96 -19.48 -24.87
N VAL A 197 -23.77 -18.66 -23.85
CA VAL A 197 -23.78 -17.19 -23.97
C VAL A 197 -22.60 -16.72 -24.82
N PHE A 198 -21.41 -17.27 -24.58
CA PHE A 198 -20.22 -16.94 -25.36
C PHE A 198 -20.31 -17.40 -26.82
N ASN A 199 -20.86 -18.58 -27.10
CA ASN A 199 -20.95 -19.10 -28.47
C ASN A 199 -22.06 -18.45 -29.30
N LEU A 200 -23.09 -17.89 -28.66
CA LEU A 200 -24.18 -17.18 -29.34
C LEU A 200 -23.86 -15.70 -29.63
N SER A 201 -22.77 -15.15 -29.09
CA SER A 201 -22.38 -13.77 -29.38
C SER A 201 -22.13 -13.57 -30.89
N PRO A 202 -22.51 -12.41 -31.46
CA PRO A 202 -22.16 -12.08 -32.84
C PRO A 202 -20.65 -11.93 -33.05
N HIS A 203 -19.87 -11.71 -31.99
CA HIS A 203 -18.42 -11.52 -32.04
C HIS A 203 -17.62 -12.82 -31.83
N SER A 204 -18.28 -13.97 -31.66
CA SER A 204 -17.60 -15.26 -31.47
C SER A 204 -16.82 -15.64 -32.73
N PRO A 205 -15.54 -16.05 -32.61
CA PRO A 205 -14.74 -16.43 -33.77
C PRO A 205 -15.29 -17.68 -34.44
N LYS A 206 -15.47 -17.62 -35.76
CA LYS A 206 -15.98 -18.72 -36.57
C LYS A 206 -14.94 -19.20 -37.58
N LYS A 207 -15.03 -20.48 -37.94
CA LYS A 207 -14.33 -21.09 -39.08
C LYS A 207 -15.35 -21.96 -39.81
N ASP A 208 -15.49 -21.75 -41.12
CA ASP A 208 -16.46 -22.49 -41.97
C ASP A 208 -17.90 -22.46 -41.41
N GLY A 209 -18.31 -21.29 -40.91
CA GLY A 209 -19.64 -21.06 -40.33
C GLY A 209 -19.84 -21.60 -38.91
N LYS A 210 -18.90 -22.39 -38.37
CA LYS A 210 -18.96 -22.95 -37.01
C LYS A 210 -18.12 -22.15 -36.03
N VAL A 211 -18.62 -21.94 -34.82
CA VAL A 211 -17.86 -21.29 -33.74
C VAL A 211 -16.68 -22.17 -33.35
N LYS A 212 -15.50 -21.56 -33.20
CA LYS A 212 -14.28 -22.27 -32.77
C LYS A 212 -14.40 -22.75 -31.33
N ASN A 213 -13.71 -23.85 -31.00
CA ASN A 213 -13.57 -24.28 -29.60
C ASN A 213 -12.74 -23.25 -28.81
N PHE A 214 -12.99 -23.13 -27.49
CA PHE A 214 -12.36 -22.08 -26.67
C PHE A 214 -10.83 -22.16 -26.60
N ASP A 215 -10.22 -23.32 -26.80
CA ASP A 215 -8.75 -23.47 -26.91
C ASP A 215 -8.15 -22.74 -28.12
N GLN A 216 -9.00 -22.38 -29.10
CA GLN A 216 -8.60 -21.67 -30.32
C GLN A 216 -8.95 -20.18 -30.26
N TRP A 217 -9.49 -19.70 -29.14
CA TRP A 217 -9.81 -18.30 -28.95
C TRP A 217 -8.58 -17.55 -28.45
N THR A 218 -8.32 -16.39 -29.03
CA THR A 218 -7.27 -15.49 -28.56
C THR A 218 -7.81 -14.59 -27.44
N LEU A 219 -6.91 -13.99 -26.65
CA LEU A 219 -7.29 -12.91 -25.71
C LEU A 219 -8.15 -11.83 -26.38
N ASN A 220 -7.85 -11.47 -27.64
CA ASN A 220 -8.70 -10.54 -28.38
C ASN A 220 -10.15 -11.03 -28.53
N ASN A 221 -10.34 -12.30 -28.90
CA ASN A 221 -11.67 -12.87 -29.05
C ASN A 221 -12.44 -12.85 -27.73
N PHE A 222 -11.77 -13.17 -26.62
CA PHE A 222 -12.35 -13.08 -25.30
C PHE A 222 -12.74 -11.65 -24.91
N ILE A 223 -11.90 -10.65 -25.17
CA ILE A 223 -12.19 -9.24 -24.88
C ILE A 223 -13.41 -8.77 -25.67
N GLU A 224 -13.44 -9.03 -26.99
CA GLU A 224 -14.56 -8.61 -27.86
C GLU A 224 -15.88 -9.25 -27.42
N VAL A 225 -15.88 -10.56 -27.18
CA VAL A 225 -17.09 -11.26 -26.77
C VAL A 225 -17.53 -10.81 -25.38
N SER A 226 -16.62 -10.71 -24.41
CA SER A 226 -16.94 -10.31 -23.03
C SER A 226 -17.55 -8.91 -22.95
N HIS A 227 -17.07 -7.96 -23.77
CA HIS A 227 -17.71 -6.64 -23.89
C HIS A 227 -19.07 -6.73 -24.59
N SER A 228 -19.16 -7.48 -25.71
CA SER A 228 -20.40 -7.58 -26.48
C SER A 228 -21.57 -8.17 -25.69
N ILE A 229 -21.28 -9.08 -24.76
CA ILE A 229 -22.29 -9.67 -23.90
C ILE A 229 -22.50 -8.84 -22.64
N GLY A 230 -21.64 -7.87 -22.30
CA GLY A 230 -21.79 -6.98 -21.13
C GLY A 230 -21.20 -7.52 -19.84
N ILE A 231 -20.19 -8.39 -19.92
CA ILE A 231 -19.40 -8.83 -18.75
C ILE A 231 -18.41 -7.76 -18.31
N ILE A 232 -17.76 -7.07 -19.26
CA ILE A 232 -16.84 -5.97 -18.98
C ILE A 232 -17.38 -4.64 -19.51
N GLU A 233 -17.10 -3.57 -18.79
CA GLU A 233 -17.52 -2.22 -19.14
C GLU A 233 -16.64 -1.62 -20.26
N LYS A 234 -17.10 -0.50 -20.83
CA LYS A 234 -16.50 0.10 -22.03
C LYS A 234 -15.04 0.52 -21.82
N ASP A 235 -14.69 1.05 -20.67
CA ASP A 235 -13.33 1.44 -20.31
C ASP A 235 -12.43 0.21 -20.14
N THR A 236 -12.86 -0.78 -19.35
CA THR A 236 -12.18 -2.06 -19.19
C THR A 236 -11.93 -2.72 -20.54
N TYR A 237 -12.91 -2.72 -21.44
CA TYR A 237 -12.77 -3.21 -22.81
C TYR A 237 -11.64 -2.52 -23.59
N ARG A 238 -11.62 -1.18 -23.60
CA ARG A 238 -10.60 -0.43 -24.34
C ARG A 238 -9.21 -0.68 -23.76
N PHE A 239 -9.07 -0.62 -22.45
CA PHE A 239 -7.76 -0.85 -21.83
C PHE A 239 -7.31 -2.32 -21.88
N SER A 240 -8.23 -3.28 -21.95
CA SER A 240 -7.88 -4.69 -22.16
C SER A 240 -7.25 -4.92 -23.54
N LYS A 241 -7.65 -4.16 -24.57
CA LYS A 241 -7.00 -4.21 -25.88
C LYS A 241 -5.56 -3.72 -25.83
N GLU A 242 -5.31 -2.63 -25.11
CA GLU A 242 -3.95 -2.11 -24.88
C GLU A 242 -3.11 -3.11 -24.09
N LEU A 243 -3.65 -3.71 -23.02
CA LEU A 243 -2.97 -4.76 -22.26
C LEU A 243 -2.62 -5.97 -23.14
N ARG A 244 -3.54 -6.40 -24.01
CA ARG A 244 -3.29 -7.46 -25.00
C ARG A 244 -2.11 -7.08 -25.91
N ASP A 245 -2.07 -5.86 -26.40
CA ASP A 245 -1.00 -5.41 -27.30
C ASP A 245 0.35 -5.36 -26.60
N PHE A 246 0.39 -4.83 -25.38
CA PHE A 246 1.61 -4.86 -24.57
C PHE A 246 2.06 -6.29 -24.24
N ARG A 247 1.12 -7.22 -24.02
CA ARG A 247 1.43 -8.64 -23.82
C ARG A 247 2.03 -9.28 -25.07
N ASN A 248 1.79 -8.77 -26.27
CA ASN A 248 2.37 -9.32 -27.50
C ASN A 248 3.88 -9.05 -27.63
N TYR A 249 4.44 -8.16 -26.82
CA TYR A 249 5.89 -8.01 -26.69
C TYR A 249 6.59 -9.19 -26.00
N ILE A 250 5.86 -10.26 -25.68
CA ILE A 250 6.45 -11.57 -25.45
C ILE A 250 7.28 -12.05 -26.65
N HIS A 251 6.95 -11.57 -27.86
CA HIS A 251 7.71 -11.83 -29.08
C HIS A 251 8.85 -10.81 -29.25
N PRO A 252 10.14 -11.22 -29.12
CA PRO A 252 11.27 -10.28 -29.11
C PRO A 252 11.40 -9.43 -30.38
N PHE A 253 11.09 -9.99 -31.55
CA PHE A 253 11.12 -9.23 -32.81
C PHE A 253 10.10 -8.10 -32.85
N GLN A 254 8.91 -8.31 -32.29
CA GLN A 254 7.89 -7.27 -32.18
C GLN A 254 8.35 -6.17 -31.23
N GLN A 255 8.86 -6.56 -30.05
CA GLN A 255 9.40 -5.64 -29.07
C GLN A 255 10.55 -4.79 -29.64
N MET A 256 11.46 -5.41 -30.39
CA MET A 256 12.59 -4.74 -31.05
C MET A 256 12.10 -3.73 -32.10
N THR A 257 11.13 -4.14 -32.94
CA THR A 257 10.59 -3.31 -34.02
C THR A 257 9.92 -2.05 -33.47
N GLU A 258 9.14 -2.20 -32.40
CA GLU A 258 8.43 -1.09 -31.77
C GLU A 258 9.27 -0.34 -30.71
N ARG A 259 10.49 -0.82 -30.44
CA ARG A 259 11.41 -0.27 -29.42
C ARG A 259 10.75 -0.08 -28.06
N PHE A 260 9.90 -1.02 -27.68
CA PHE A 260 9.12 -0.93 -26.47
C PHE A 260 9.87 -1.51 -25.27
N SER A 261 9.93 -0.72 -24.20
CA SER A 261 10.37 -1.17 -22.88
C SER A 261 9.38 -0.66 -21.84
N PRO A 262 8.60 -1.54 -21.20
CA PRO A 262 7.60 -1.10 -20.22
C PRO A 262 8.30 -0.51 -19.00
N ARG A 263 7.75 0.60 -18.51
CA ARG A 263 8.18 1.25 -17.27
C ARG A 263 7.25 0.87 -16.13
N GLU A 264 7.60 1.28 -14.92
CA GLU A 264 6.75 1.11 -13.74
C GLU A 264 5.30 1.55 -13.98
N GLN A 265 5.10 2.73 -14.58
CA GLN A 265 3.78 3.26 -14.89
C GLN A 265 2.99 2.39 -15.88
N THR A 266 3.67 1.81 -16.87
CA THR A 266 3.06 0.87 -17.82
C THR A 266 2.57 -0.38 -17.09
N ALA A 267 3.39 -0.93 -16.19
CA ALA A 267 3.02 -2.08 -15.38
C ALA A 267 1.85 -1.77 -14.45
N LYS A 268 1.83 -0.60 -13.79
CA LYS A 268 0.69 -0.16 -12.95
C LYS A 268 -0.61 -0.09 -13.73
N ILE A 269 -0.59 0.53 -14.92
CA ILE A 269 -1.77 0.60 -15.79
C ILE A 269 -2.25 -0.80 -16.14
N CYS A 270 -1.37 -1.69 -16.60
CA CYS A 270 -1.71 -3.07 -16.96
C CYS A 270 -2.34 -3.85 -15.79
N LEU A 271 -1.85 -3.64 -14.57
CA LEU A 271 -2.43 -4.24 -13.37
C LEU A 271 -3.82 -3.68 -13.06
N GLN A 272 -4.01 -2.39 -13.23
CA GLN A 272 -5.31 -1.77 -13.05
C GLN A 272 -6.33 -2.30 -14.07
N VAL A 273 -5.92 -2.58 -15.31
CA VAL A 273 -6.78 -3.23 -16.29
C VAL A 273 -7.22 -4.62 -15.83
N LEU A 274 -6.28 -5.44 -15.35
CA LEU A 274 -6.59 -6.78 -14.84
C LEU A 274 -7.58 -6.71 -13.67
N LYS A 275 -7.38 -5.75 -12.75
CA LYS A 275 -8.30 -5.52 -11.62
C LYS A 275 -9.68 -5.07 -12.06
N SER A 276 -9.76 -4.09 -12.95
CA SER A 276 -11.04 -3.60 -13.47
C SER A 276 -11.81 -4.73 -14.14
N ALA A 277 -11.13 -5.57 -14.93
CA ALA A 277 -11.75 -6.77 -15.50
C ALA A 277 -12.28 -7.73 -14.43
N ILE A 278 -11.49 -8.04 -13.39
CA ILE A 278 -11.93 -8.88 -12.28
C ILE A 278 -13.18 -8.28 -11.61
N SER A 279 -13.16 -6.99 -11.30
CA SER A 279 -14.26 -6.28 -10.67
C SER A 279 -15.53 -6.28 -11.53
N ASP A 280 -15.38 -6.00 -12.83
CA ASP A 280 -16.50 -6.00 -13.77
C ASP A 280 -17.12 -7.39 -13.87
N ILE A 281 -16.28 -8.44 -14.02
CA ILE A 281 -16.76 -9.82 -14.07
C ILE A 281 -17.53 -10.16 -12.80
N GLN A 282 -17.00 -9.83 -11.62
CA GLN A 282 -17.66 -10.12 -10.34
C GLN A 282 -19.02 -9.43 -10.22
N THR A 283 -19.10 -8.18 -10.67
CA THR A 283 -20.31 -7.36 -10.62
C THR A 283 -21.35 -7.85 -11.64
N ASN A 284 -20.89 -8.22 -12.83
CA ASN A 284 -21.74 -8.52 -13.97
C ASN A 284 -22.04 -10.01 -14.17
N LYS A 285 -21.43 -10.93 -13.40
CA LYS A 285 -21.64 -12.40 -13.55
C LYS A 285 -23.11 -12.82 -13.47
N ASN A 286 -23.92 -12.12 -12.68
CA ASN A 286 -25.33 -12.42 -12.49
C ASN A 286 -26.20 -12.02 -13.68
N LYS A 287 -25.69 -11.20 -14.61
CA LYS A 287 -26.45 -10.76 -15.80
C LYS A 287 -26.70 -11.91 -16.80
N PHE A 288 -26.00 -13.04 -16.67
CA PHE A 288 -26.05 -14.16 -17.65
C PHE A 288 -26.23 -15.54 -17.01
N GLN A 289 -26.45 -15.61 -15.69
CA GLN A 289 -26.92 -16.85 -15.06
C GLN A 289 -28.42 -16.99 -15.36
N PRO A 290 -28.90 -18.18 -15.77
CA PRO A 290 -30.31 -18.41 -16.07
C PRO A 290 -31.23 -18.20 -14.88
#